data_AF-A0A3L6E8P2-F1
#
_entry.id   AF-A0A3L6E8P2-F1
#
_cell.length_a   1.000
_cell.length_b   1.000
_cell.length_c   1.000
_cell.angle_alpha   90.00
_cell.angle_beta   90.00
_cell.angle_gamma   90.00
#
_symmetry.space_group_name_H-M   'P 1'
#
loop_
_entity.id
_entity.type
_entity.pdbx_description
1 polymer ?
#
loop_
_entity_poly.entity_id
_entity_poly.type
_entity_poly.pdbx_seq_one_letter_code
_entity_poly.pdbx_strand_id
1 'polypeptide(L)'
;MPGAGRVAETVASVLWRRAEETGVEGMEAATRVLALILASDGIDDSNKKRVATGLAADAAASTASLARVKHGGSGLEARIDAARLAELLLVNAAGEAKAAATKSSELVRLVGTVDEMGALDRNAVDTSLSCLAAICGLCRVARGEMVRHGAVPAAVRALRALRASTESGASAKALRVLESTVGCAEGRAALCANAEDAIPAVVAKMMKAGRDDAEAAVAVL
;
A
#
# COMPACT_ATOMS: atom_id res chain seq x y z
N MET A 1 16.76 14.75 20.28
CA MET A 1 15.70 14.43 21.26
C MET A 1 15.53 12.91 21.39
N PRO A 2 15.82 12.27 22.54
CA PRO A 2 15.74 10.81 22.70
C PRO A 2 14.32 10.24 22.95
N GLY A 3 13.30 11.09 23.15
CA GLY A 3 11.99 10.68 23.66
C GLY A 3 11.05 10.04 22.63
N ALA A 4 10.96 10.57 21.41
CA ALA A 4 9.95 10.15 20.43
C ALA A 4 10.08 8.67 20.00
N GLY A 5 11.31 8.16 19.89
CA GLY A 5 11.55 6.78 19.45
C GLY A 5 11.19 5.71 20.48
N ARG A 6 11.36 5.97 21.79
CA ARG A 6 10.88 5.04 22.84
C ARG A 6 9.35 5.01 22.90
N VAL A 7 8.73 6.16 22.61
CA VAL A 7 7.27 6.25 22.53
C VAL A 7 6.74 5.38 21.38
N ALA A 8 7.36 5.40 20.19
CA ALA A 8 6.93 4.57 19.06
C ALA A 8 6.92 3.06 19.38
N GLU A 9 8.01 2.54 19.95
CA GLU A 9 8.13 1.13 20.34
C GLU A 9 7.10 0.75 21.40
N THR A 10 6.87 1.63 22.38
CA THR A 10 5.91 1.40 23.47
C THR A 10 4.46 1.45 22.95
N VAL A 11 4.13 2.44 22.12
CA VAL A 11 2.81 2.60 21.49
C VAL A 11 2.48 1.37 20.66
N ALA A 12 3.40 0.91 19.81
CA ALA A 12 3.19 -0.27 18.98
C ALA A 12 3.04 -1.55 19.83
N SER A 13 3.95 -1.79 20.76
CA SER A 13 3.94 -3.03 21.56
C SER A 13 2.73 -3.16 22.49
N VAL A 14 2.20 -2.05 23.03
CA VAL A 14 1.06 -2.07 23.95
C VAL A 14 -0.27 -2.07 23.20
N LEU A 15 -0.43 -1.18 22.21
CA LEU A 15 -1.74 -0.99 21.57
C LEU A 15 -2.10 -2.13 20.62
N TRP A 16 -1.12 -2.73 19.96
CA TRP A 16 -1.39 -3.86 19.06
C TRP A 16 -1.71 -5.15 19.83
N ARG A 17 -1.13 -5.33 21.03
CA ARG A 17 -1.42 -6.48 21.90
C ARG A 17 -2.81 -6.39 22.57
N ARG A 18 -3.30 -5.18 22.83
CA ARG A 18 -4.60 -4.93 23.49
C ARG A 18 -5.68 -4.42 22.54
N ALA A 19 -5.56 -4.74 21.25
CA ALA A 19 -6.44 -4.22 20.22
C ALA A 19 -7.94 -4.56 20.41
N GLU A 20 -8.27 -5.63 21.13
CA GLU A 20 -9.66 -5.95 21.50
C GLU A 20 -10.20 -5.05 22.61
N GLU A 21 -9.34 -4.58 23.52
CA GLU A 21 -9.73 -3.69 24.63
C GLU A 21 -9.82 -2.23 24.18
N THR A 22 -8.95 -1.80 23.26
CA THR A 22 -8.85 -0.39 22.83
C THR A 22 -9.79 -0.01 21.69
N GLY A 23 -10.35 -0.99 20.97
CA GLY A 23 -11.23 -0.76 19.84
C GLY A 23 -10.56 -0.06 18.66
N VAL A 24 -11.34 0.23 17.61
CA VAL A 24 -10.83 0.82 16.36
C VAL A 24 -10.34 2.25 16.56
N GLU A 25 -10.98 3.03 17.43
CA GLU A 25 -10.58 4.41 17.72
C GLU A 25 -9.19 4.49 18.37
N GLY A 26 -8.90 3.62 19.34
CA GLY A 26 -7.57 3.55 19.97
C GLY A 26 -6.49 3.11 18.99
N MET A 27 -6.81 2.15 18.12
CA MET A 27 -5.92 1.73 17.03
C MET A 27 -5.67 2.85 16.01
N GLU A 28 -6.68 3.63 15.67
CA GLU A 28 -6.58 4.76 14.76
C GLU A 28 -5.71 5.88 15.34
N ALA A 29 -5.88 6.22 16.61
CA ALA A 29 -5.02 7.18 17.30
C ALA A 29 -3.55 6.70 17.32
N ALA A 30 -3.32 5.41 17.58
CA ALA A 30 -1.99 4.81 17.51
C ALA A 30 -1.36 4.94 16.12
N THR A 31 -2.12 4.57 15.09
CA THR A 31 -1.74 4.67 13.68
C THR A 31 -1.33 6.10 13.34
N ARG A 32 -2.14 7.08 13.73
CA ARG A 32 -1.86 8.49 13.45
C ARG A 32 -0.60 8.99 14.15
N VAL A 33 -0.37 8.61 15.41
CA VAL A 33 0.87 8.95 16.14
C VAL A 33 2.08 8.35 15.45
N LEU A 34 2.04 7.07 15.06
CA LEU A 34 3.16 6.42 14.37
C LEU A 34 3.41 7.04 12.99
N ALA A 35 2.35 7.39 12.24
CA ALA A 35 2.47 8.07 10.96
C ALA A 35 3.08 9.48 11.09
N LEU A 36 2.68 10.25 12.10
CA LEU A 36 3.30 11.55 12.41
C LEU A 36 4.77 11.41 12.77
N ILE A 37 5.16 10.35 13.51
CA ILE A 37 6.57 10.07 13.81
C ILE A 37 7.36 9.76 12.53
N LEU A 38 6.74 9.07 11.55
CA LEU A 38 7.35 8.83 10.24
C LEU A 38 7.48 10.09 9.38
N ALA A 39 6.53 11.02 9.49
CA ALA A 39 6.49 12.25 8.70
C ALA A 39 7.28 13.41 9.32
N SER A 40 7.81 13.26 10.53
CA SER A 40 8.51 14.34 11.22
C SER A 40 9.90 14.57 10.61
N ASP A 41 10.00 15.53 9.70
CA ASP A 41 11.26 15.96 9.08
C ASP A 41 12.22 16.55 10.12
N GLY A 42 13.41 15.96 10.24
CA GLY A 42 14.47 16.42 11.14
C GLY A 42 15.16 15.33 11.96
N ILE A 43 14.63 14.10 11.96
CA ILE A 43 15.23 12.96 12.65
C ILE A 43 15.18 11.75 11.72
N ASP A 44 16.30 11.57 11.02
CA ASP A 44 16.74 10.50 10.12
C ASP A 44 16.18 9.07 10.41
N ASP A 45 16.32 8.20 9.41
CA ASP A 45 16.10 6.75 9.25
C ASP A 45 16.00 5.90 10.55
N SER A 46 16.64 6.35 11.63
CA SER A 46 16.44 5.91 13.01
C SER A 46 14.98 5.86 13.48
N ASN A 47 14.16 6.91 13.29
CA ASN A 47 12.76 6.87 13.75
C ASN A 47 11.94 5.85 12.95
N LYS A 48 12.15 5.81 11.62
CA LYS A 48 11.55 4.81 10.74
C LYS A 48 11.94 3.39 11.16
N LYS A 49 13.22 3.15 11.45
CA LYS A 49 13.72 1.87 11.99
C LYS A 49 13.05 1.51 13.30
N ARG A 50 12.83 2.46 14.21
CA ARG A 50 12.19 2.18 15.51
C ARG A 50 10.70 1.89 15.40
N VAL A 51 9.97 2.64 14.57
CA VAL A 51 8.58 2.32 14.23
C VAL A 51 8.50 0.92 13.61
N ALA A 52 9.39 0.62 12.66
CA ALA A 52 9.46 -0.70 12.04
C ALA A 52 9.76 -1.81 13.04
N THR A 53 10.75 -1.64 13.92
CA THR A 53 11.06 -2.60 15.00
C THR A 53 9.88 -2.78 15.94
N GLY A 54 9.20 -1.70 16.33
CA GLY A 54 8.01 -1.75 17.19
C GLY A 54 6.85 -2.53 16.56
N LEU A 55 6.60 -2.31 15.27
CA LEU A 55 5.59 -3.06 14.52
C LEU A 55 5.98 -4.53 14.33
N ALA A 56 7.26 -4.80 14.05
CA ALA A 56 7.77 -6.15 13.81
C ALA A 56 7.85 -7.00 15.09
N ALA A 57 7.94 -6.38 16.27
CA ALA A 57 7.98 -7.08 17.55
C ALA A 57 6.74 -7.96 17.80
N ASP A 58 5.59 -7.56 17.24
CA ASP A 58 4.38 -8.39 17.15
C ASP A 58 3.72 -8.15 15.78
N ALA A 59 4.36 -8.68 14.74
CA ALA A 59 4.00 -8.43 13.35
C ALA A 59 2.57 -8.91 13.02
N ALA A 60 2.13 -10.03 13.62
CA ALA A 60 0.79 -10.57 13.43
C ALA A 60 -0.29 -9.65 14.04
N ALA A 61 -0.11 -9.22 15.29
CA ALA A 61 -1.05 -8.31 15.95
C ALA A 61 -1.08 -6.94 15.28
N SER A 62 0.09 -6.43 14.86
CA SER A 62 0.21 -5.17 14.11
C SER A 62 -0.50 -5.26 12.75
N THR A 63 -0.29 -6.34 11.99
CA THR A 63 -0.96 -6.57 10.71
C THR A 63 -2.48 -6.66 10.88
N ALA A 64 -2.96 -7.39 11.89
CA ALA A 64 -4.38 -7.50 12.17
C ALA A 64 -5.00 -6.15 12.53
N SER A 65 -4.32 -5.36 13.34
CA SER A 65 -4.81 -4.07 13.83
C SER A 65 -4.79 -3.00 12.73
N LEU A 66 -3.71 -2.91 11.96
CA LEU A 66 -3.64 -2.04 10.78
C LEU A 66 -4.69 -2.42 9.73
N ALA A 67 -5.04 -3.70 9.62
CA ALA A 67 -6.15 -4.10 8.76
C ALA A 67 -7.51 -3.65 9.31
N ARG A 68 -7.73 -3.69 10.63
CA ARG A 68 -8.95 -3.15 11.24
C ARG A 68 -9.09 -1.65 11.01
N VAL A 69 -8.02 -0.87 11.19
CA VAL A 69 -8.03 0.58 10.91
C VAL A 69 -8.30 0.85 9.43
N LYS A 70 -7.68 0.09 8.51
CA LYS A 70 -8.00 0.21 7.08
C LYS A 70 -9.51 0.01 6.82
N HIS A 71 -10.14 -1.02 7.39
CA HIS A 71 -11.54 -1.35 7.09
C HIS A 71 -12.57 -0.50 7.85
N GLY A 72 -12.26 -0.05 9.06
CA GLY A 72 -13.21 0.59 9.97
C GLY A 72 -12.80 1.97 10.49
N GLY A 73 -11.65 2.51 10.05
CA GLY A 73 -11.17 3.82 10.45
C GLY A 73 -12.11 4.94 10.00
N SER A 74 -12.20 5.97 10.84
CA SER A 74 -13.20 7.03 10.76
C SER A 74 -13.02 7.95 9.54
N GLY A 75 -11.79 8.09 9.04
CA GLY A 75 -11.45 8.97 7.92
C GLY A 75 -10.46 8.37 6.92
N LEU A 76 -10.38 8.98 5.73
CA LEU A 76 -9.46 8.59 4.66
C LEU A 76 -8.00 8.61 5.12
N GLU A 77 -7.59 9.69 5.79
CA GLU A 77 -6.23 9.86 6.33
C GLU A 77 -5.81 8.70 7.24
N ALA A 78 -6.69 8.26 8.15
CA ALA A 78 -6.40 7.13 9.03
C ALA A 78 -6.13 5.82 8.25
N ARG A 79 -6.86 5.61 7.15
CA ARG A 79 -6.69 4.42 6.30
C ARG A 79 -5.41 4.51 5.47
N ILE A 80 -5.05 5.71 4.99
CA ILE A 80 -3.79 5.98 4.30
C ILE A 80 -2.62 5.74 5.28
N ASP A 81 -2.67 6.29 6.48
CA ASP A 81 -1.66 6.08 7.52
C ASP A 81 -1.51 4.59 7.86
N ALA A 82 -2.63 3.87 7.97
CA ALA A 82 -2.62 2.42 8.20
C ALA A 82 -2.00 1.63 7.03
N ALA A 83 -2.21 2.09 5.79
CA ALA A 83 -1.59 1.50 4.60
C ALA A 83 -0.07 1.76 4.57
N ARG A 84 0.36 2.98 4.91
CA ARG A 84 1.78 3.38 4.99
C ARG A 84 2.54 2.57 6.06
N LEU A 85 1.93 2.40 7.24
CA LEU A 85 2.51 1.57 8.30
C LEU A 85 2.52 0.08 7.93
N ALA A 86 1.51 -0.40 7.19
CA ALA A 86 1.48 -1.78 6.72
C ALA A 86 2.59 -2.05 5.70
N GLU A 87 2.85 -1.12 4.77
CA GLU A 87 3.99 -1.18 3.87
C GLU A 87 5.31 -1.23 4.66
N LEU A 88 5.49 -0.33 5.62
CA LEU A 88 6.69 -0.30 6.46
C LEU A 88 6.90 -1.62 7.21
N LEU A 89 5.82 -2.18 7.78
CA LEU A 89 5.87 -3.48 8.43
C LEU A 89 6.28 -4.57 7.46
N LEU A 90 5.70 -4.64 6.26
CA LEU A 90 6.00 -5.66 5.26
C LEU A 90 7.47 -5.63 4.82
N VAL A 91 8.04 -4.44 4.65
CA VAL A 91 9.46 -4.27 4.31
C VAL A 91 10.38 -4.82 5.41
N ASN A 92 9.94 -4.83 6.67
CA ASN A 92 10.75 -5.25 7.82
C ASN A 92 10.35 -6.60 8.43
N ALA A 93 9.20 -7.15 8.05
CA ALA A 93 8.62 -8.40 8.55
C ALA A 93 7.87 -9.13 7.43
N ALA A 94 8.62 -9.64 6.45
CA ALA A 94 8.09 -10.26 5.24
C ALA A 94 7.13 -11.46 5.50
N GLY A 95 7.22 -12.11 6.66
CA GLY A 95 6.36 -13.24 7.03
C GLY A 95 4.86 -12.92 7.03
N GLU A 96 4.50 -11.64 7.22
CA GLU A 96 3.09 -11.20 7.28
C GLU A 96 2.48 -10.90 5.91
N ALA A 97 3.24 -10.99 4.81
CA ALA A 97 2.76 -10.66 3.47
C ALA A 97 1.51 -11.45 3.06
N LYS A 98 1.42 -12.72 3.47
CA LYS A 98 0.23 -13.55 3.21
C LYS A 98 -1.00 -13.04 3.97
N ALA A 99 -0.85 -12.70 5.25
CA ALA A 99 -1.95 -12.16 6.06
C ALA A 99 -2.40 -10.80 5.52
N ALA A 100 -1.46 -9.92 5.17
CA ALA A 100 -1.76 -8.63 4.55
C ALA A 100 -2.52 -8.79 3.22
N ALA A 101 -2.12 -9.76 2.39
CA ALA A 101 -2.77 -10.05 1.11
C ALA A 101 -4.25 -10.41 1.23
N THR A 102 -4.63 -11.23 2.22
CA THR A 102 -6.04 -11.59 2.46
C THR A 102 -6.91 -10.37 2.79
N LYS A 103 -6.29 -9.27 3.21
CA LYS A 103 -6.94 -8.02 3.62
C LYS A 103 -6.61 -6.86 2.65
N SER A 104 -6.25 -7.19 1.41
CA SER A 104 -5.87 -6.22 0.37
C SER A 104 -7.05 -5.52 -0.32
N SER A 105 -8.29 -5.98 -0.08
CA SER A 105 -9.49 -5.40 -0.68
C SER A 105 -9.64 -3.91 -0.37
N GLU A 106 -9.35 -3.47 0.85
CA GLU A 106 -9.37 -2.05 1.20
C GLU A 106 -8.27 -1.25 0.51
N LEU A 107 -7.07 -1.82 0.35
CA LEU A 107 -5.99 -1.15 -0.40
C LEU A 107 -6.40 -0.94 -1.86
N VAL A 108 -7.06 -1.93 -2.47
CA VAL A 108 -7.61 -1.80 -3.83
C VAL A 108 -8.69 -0.71 -3.88
N ARG A 109 -9.55 -0.61 -2.87
CA ARG A 109 -10.54 0.47 -2.77
C ARG A 109 -9.89 1.85 -2.66
N LEU A 110 -8.84 1.98 -1.85
CA LEU A 110 -8.10 3.24 -1.66
C LEU A 110 -7.42 3.73 -2.95
N VAL A 111 -6.97 2.82 -3.83
CA VAL A 111 -6.46 3.20 -5.17
C VAL A 111 -7.54 3.88 -6.02
N GLY A 112 -8.82 3.59 -5.76
CA GLY A 112 -9.96 4.19 -6.45
C GLY A 112 -10.54 5.43 -5.76
N THR A 113 -10.00 5.87 -4.63
CA THR A 113 -10.53 7.01 -3.89
C THR A 113 -10.38 8.30 -4.68
N VAL A 114 -11.44 9.11 -4.69
CA VAL A 114 -11.46 10.44 -5.30
C VAL A 114 -11.40 11.53 -4.23
N ASP A 115 -10.74 12.63 -4.56
CA ASP A 115 -10.73 13.86 -3.80
C ASP A 115 -12.04 14.65 -3.97
N GLU A 116 -12.14 15.79 -3.27
CA GLU A 116 -13.30 16.69 -3.32
C GLU A 116 -13.58 17.26 -4.72
N MET A 117 -12.58 17.26 -5.59
CA MET A 117 -12.65 17.74 -6.97
C MET A 117 -13.02 16.63 -7.96
N GLY A 118 -13.23 15.40 -7.47
CA GLY A 118 -13.56 14.22 -8.28
C GLY A 118 -12.36 13.62 -9.03
N ALA A 119 -11.14 14.09 -8.76
CA ALA A 119 -9.91 13.47 -9.25
C ALA A 119 -9.44 12.38 -8.28
N LEU A 120 -8.57 11.46 -8.70
CA LEU A 120 -8.05 10.46 -7.76
C LEU A 120 -7.19 11.14 -6.68
N ASP A 121 -7.39 10.74 -5.41
CA ASP A 121 -6.56 11.19 -4.30
C ASP A 121 -5.14 10.63 -4.47
N ARG A 122 -4.16 11.52 -4.69
CA ARG A 122 -2.79 11.12 -5.01
C ARG A 122 -2.11 10.39 -3.85
N ASN A 123 -2.38 10.79 -2.61
CA ASN A 123 -1.75 10.20 -1.43
C ASN A 123 -2.31 8.79 -1.17
N ALA A 124 -3.62 8.61 -1.33
CA ALA A 124 -4.28 7.31 -1.26
C ALA A 124 -3.78 6.37 -2.37
N VAL A 125 -3.71 6.86 -3.61
CA VAL A 125 -3.19 6.09 -4.75
C VAL A 125 -1.74 5.68 -4.53
N ASP A 126 -0.84 6.63 -4.25
CA ASP A 126 0.58 6.35 -4.12
C ASP A 126 0.88 5.39 -2.97
N THR A 127 0.30 5.64 -1.79
CA THR A 127 0.51 4.81 -0.59
C THR A 127 -0.05 3.40 -0.78
N SER A 128 -1.25 3.29 -1.35
CA SER A 128 -1.90 1.98 -1.54
C SER A 128 -1.20 1.16 -2.60
N LEU A 129 -0.77 1.76 -3.72
CA LEU A 129 0.04 1.09 -4.74
C LEU A 129 1.39 0.65 -4.19
N SER A 130 2.03 1.46 -3.34
CA SER A 130 3.30 1.10 -2.69
C SER A 130 3.12 -0.13 -1.79
N CYS A 131 2.08 -0.14 -0.96
CA CYS A 131 1.76 -1.28 -0.11
C CYS A 131 1.38 -2.54 -0.92
N LEU A 132 0.60 -2.40 -2.00
CA LEU A 132 0.22 -3.51 -2.89
C LEU A 132 1.45 -4.08 -3.61
N ALA A 133 2.36 -3.23 -4.09
CA ALA A 133 3.63 -3.65 -4.70
C ALA A 133 4.50 -4.43 -3.70
N ALA A 134 4.57 -3.98 -2.44
CA ALA A 134 5.28 -4.70 -1.38
C ALA A 134 4.69 -6.10 -1.13
N ILE A 135 3.36 -6.22 -1.02
CA ILE A 135 2.68 -7.52 -0.86
C ILE A 135 3.02 -8.45 -2.03
N CYS A 136 2.90 -7.97 -3.26
CA CYS A 136 3.17 -8.72 -4.49
C CYS A 136 4.63 -9.18 -4.63
N GLY A 137 5.58 -8.33 -4.21
CA GLY A 137 7.01 -8.63 -4.21
C GLY A 137 7.38 -9.71 -3.19
N LEU A 138 6.70 -9.75 -2.04
CA LEU A 138 7.01 -10.65 -0.94
C LEU A 138 6.25 -11.99 -1.00
N CYS A 139 5.07 -12.04 -1.62
CA CYS A 139 4.23 -13.24 -1.62
C CYS A 139 3.60 -13.52 -2.99
N ARG A 140 4.08 -14.54 -3.70
CA ARG A 140 3.48 -14.93 -4.99
C ARG A 140 2.02 -15.39 -4.86
N VAL A 141 1.68 -16.08 -3.76
CA VAL A 141 0.32 -16.55 -3.48
C VAL A 141 -0.66 -15.38 -3.29
N ALA A 142 -0.17 -14.22 -2.83
CA ALA A 142 -0.99 -13.02 -2.66
C ALA A 142 -1.55 -12.45 -3.96
N ARG A 143 -0.88 -12.71 -5.09
CA ARG A 143 -1.25 -12.14 -6.40
C ARG A 143 -2.65 -12.56 -6.81
N GLY A 144 -3.00 -13.84 -6.62
CA GLY A 144 -4.34 -14.35 -6.94
C GLY A 144 -5.43 -13.70 -6.10
N GLU A 145 -5.22 -13.57 -4.78
CA GLU A 145 -6.15 -12.87 -3.88
C GLU A 145 -6.33 -11.40 -4.28
N MET A 146 -5.24 -10.71 -4.59
CA MET A 146 -5.28 -9.31 -5.03
C MET A 146 -6.02 -9.14 -6.36
N VAL A 147 -5.83 -10.05 -7.31
CA VAL A 147 -6.58 -10.05 -8.57
C VAL A 147 -8.07 -10.21 -8.30
N ARG A 148 -8.47 -11.14 -7.42
CA ARG A 148 -9.88 -11.34 -7.03
C ARG A 148 -10.48 -10.11 -6.35
N HIS A 149 -9.68 -9.36 -5.61
CA HIS A 149 -10.10 -8.09 -5.02
C HIS A 149 -10.16 -6.92 -6.01
N GLY A 150 -9.76 -7.11 -7.27
CA GLY A 150 -9.82 -6.08 -8.31
C GLY A 150 -8.56 -5.23 -8.48
N ALA A 151 -7.39 -5.73 -8.07
CA ALA A 151 -6.14 -4.97 -8.17
C ALA A 151 -5.79 -4.57 -9.62
N VAL A 152 -6.09 -5.42 -10.61
CA VAL A 152 -5.83 -5.14 -12.04
C VAL A 152 -6.62 -3.92 -12.54
N PRO A 153 -7.97 -3.91 -12.51
CA PRO A 153 -8.73 -2.75 -12.98
C PRO A 153 -8.45 -1.48 -12.16
N ALA A 154 -8.12 -1.61 -10.87
CA ALA A 154 -7.72 -0.46 -10.04
C ALA A 154 -6.38 0.14 -10.49
N ALA A 155 -5.36 -0.68 -10.73
CA ALA A 155 -4.05 -0.23 -11.19
C ALA A 155 -4.12 0.38 -12.61
N VAL A 156 -4.91 -0.21 -13.51
CA VAL A 156 -5.16 0.36 -14.86
C VAL A 156 -5.81 1.74 -14.76
N ARG A 157 -6.83 1.89 -13.90
CA ARG A 157 -7.49 3.18 -13.67
C ARG A 157 -6.53 4.23 -13.13
N ALA A 158 -5.69 3.85 -12.16
CA ALA A 158 -4.64 4.72 -11.63
C ALA A 158 -3.67 5.16 -12.73
N LEU A 159 -3.18 4.25 -13.58
CA LEU A 159 -2.31 4.59 -14.71
C LEU A 159 -2.96 5.57 -15.69
N ARG A 160 -4.26 5.38 -15.97
CA ARG A 160 -5.03 6.31 -16.83
C ARG A 160 -5.13 7.70 -16.23
N ALA A 161 -5.46 7.81 -14.94
CA ALA A 161 -5.53 9.08 -14.25
C ALA A 161 -4.16 9.78 -14.17
N LEU A 162 -3.09 8.99 -13.98
CA LEU A 162 -1.71 9.47 -13.92
C LEU A 162 -1.15 9.82 -15.30
N ARG A 163 -1.86 9.60 -16.41
CA ARG A 163 -1.36 9.82 -17.79
C ARG A 163 -0.96 11.26 -18.06
N ALA A 164 -1.62 12.21 -17.40
CA ALA A 164 -1.32 13.64 -17.48
C ALA A 164 -0.24 14.10 -16.49
N SER A 165 0.09 13.28 -15.48
CA SER A 165 1.09 13.60 -14.46
C SER A 165 2.50 13.23 -14.91
N THR A 166 3.46 14.10 -14.62
CA THR A 166 4.90 13.86 -14.75
C THR A 166 5.47 13.10 -13.55
N GLU A 167 4.67 12.87 -12.50
CA GLU A 167 5.06 12.09 -11.32
C GLU A 167 5.24 10.60 -11.69
N SER A 168 6.49 10.20 -11.93
CA SER A 168 6.85 8.83 -12.34
C SER A 168 6.61 7.80 -11.22
N GLY A 169 6.77 8.18 -9.94
CA GLY A 169 6.73 7.25 -8.80
C GLY A 169 5.44 6.42 -8.67
N ALA A 170 4.27 7.05 -8.67
CA ALA A 170 3.00 6.33 -8.58
C ALA A 170 2.70 5.48 -9.83
N SER A 171 3.15 5.94 -11.00
CA SER A 171 3.01 5.20 -12.26
C SER A 171 3.86 3.93 -12.25
N ALA A 172 5.11 4.03 -11.78
CA ALA A 172 6.02 2.91 -11.60
C ALA A 172 5.45 1.86 -10.64
N LYS A 173 4.89 2.28 -9.51
CA LYS A 173 4.25 1.38 -8.53
C LYS A 173 3.04 0.67 -9.15
N ALA A 174 2.21 1.38 -9.92
CA ALA A 174 1.08 0.76 -10.63
C ALA A 174 1.54 -0.28 -11.66
N LEU A 175 2.60 0.01 -12.44
CA LEU A 175 3.18 -0.96 -13.37
C LEU A 175 3.73 -2.20 -12.65
N ARG A 176 4.43 -2.03 -11.53
CA ARG A 176 4.92 -3.16 -10.72
C ARG A 176 3.79 -4.03 -10.16
N VAL A 177 2.67 -3.42 -9.76
CA VAL A 177 1.47 -4.17 -9.34
C VAL A 177 0.93 -4.97 -10.53
N LEU A 178 0.78 -4.35 -11.70
CA LEU A 178 0.32 -5.04 -12.90
C LEU A 178 1.25 -6.20 -13.29
N GLU A 179 2.55 -5.96 -13.41
CA GLU A 179 3.58 -6.95 -13.70
C GLU A 179 3.48 -8.15 -12.75
N SER A 180 3.34 -7.87 -11.46
CA SER A 180 3.20 -8.93 -10.46
C SER A 180 1.91 -9.73 -10.64
N THR A 181 0.78 -9.06 -10.90
CA THR A 181 -0.53 -9.71 -11.07
C THR A 181 -0.61 -10.54 -12.35
N VAL A 182 -0.06 -10.09 -13.49
CA VAL A 182 -0.04 -10.87 -14.74
C VAL A 182 0.88 -12.10 -14.66
N GLY A 183 1.71 -12.19 -13.63
CA GLY A 183 2.45 -13.39 -13.28
C GLY A 183 1.58 -14.60 -12.92
N CYS A 184 0.26 -14.46 -12.77
CA CYS A 184 -0.70 -15.57 -12.61
C CYS A 184 -1.75 -15.60 -13.73
N ALA A 185 -2.39 -16.76 -13.95
CA ALA A 185 -3.35 -16.95 -15.04
C ALA A 185 -4.58 -16.07 -14.88
N GLU A 186 -5.08 -15.94 -13.65
CA GLU A 186 -6.21 -15.09 -13.30
C GLU A 186 -5.90 -13.62 -13.58
N GLY A 187 -4.69 -13.18 -13.26
CA GLY A 187 -4.27 -11.80 -13.52
C GLY A 187 -4.17 -11.48 -15.01
N ARG A 188 -3.67 -12.42 -15.84
CA ARG A 188 -3.70 -12.27 -17.29
C ARG A 188 -5.13 -12.20 -17.83
N ALA A 189 -6.00 -13.09 -17.38
CA ALA A 189 -7.41 -13.06 -17.78
C ALA A 189 -8.08 -11.73 -17.42
N ALA A 190 -7.81 -11.22 -16.21
CA ALA A 190 -8.32 -9.91 -15.78
C ALA A 190 -7.74 -8.75 -16.61
N LEU A 191 -6.45 -8.81 -16.99
CA LEU A 191 -5.85 -7.80 -17.87
C LEU A 191 -6.48 -7.83 -19.26
N CYS A 192 -6.63 -9.02 -19.86
CA CYS A 192 -7.25 -9.19 -21.17
C CYS A 192 -8.70 -8.70 -21.19
N ALA A 193 -9.46 -8.96 -20.12
CA ALA A 193 -10.82 -8.42 -19.98
C ALA A 193 -10.87 -6.89 -19.90
N ASN A 194 -9.75 -6.24 -19.54
CA ASN A 194 -9.60 -4.78 -19.49
C ASN A 194 -8.67 -4.25 -20.60
N ALA A 195 -8.40 -5.03 -21.66
CA ALA A 195 -7.34 -4.72 -22.62
C ALA A 195 -7.50 -3.36 -23.32
N GLU A 196 -8.73 -2.97 -23.64
CA GLU A 196 -9.05 -1.70 -24.30
C GLU A 196 -8.57 -0.49 -23.49
N ASP A 197 -8.67 -0.57 -22.16
CA ASP A 197 -8.21 0.46 -21.24
C ASP A 197 -6.73 0.28 -20.85
N ALA A 198 -6.30 -0.96 -20.68
CA ALA A 198 -5.00 -1.32 -20.14
C ALA A 198 -3.88 -1.06 -21.13
N ILE A 199 -4.02 -1.50 -22.39
CA ILE A 199 -2.96 -1.41 -23.39
C ILE A 199 -2.58 0.05 -23.65
N PRO A 200 -3.52 0.99 -23.92
CA PRO A 200 -3.15 2.38 -24.14
C PRO A 200 -2.51 3.04 -22.91
N ALA A 201 -2.93 2.66 -21.70
CA ALA A 201 -2.38 3.19 -20.47
C ALA A 201 -0.92 2.75 -20.23
N VAL A 202 -0.64 1.46 -20.43
CA VAL A 202 0.70 0.87 -20.29
C VAL A 202 1.64 1.40 -21.36
N VAL A 203 1.23 1.38 -22.64
CA VAL A 203 2.04 1.91 -23.75
C VAL A 203 2.32 3.40 -23.58
N ALA A 204 1.32 4.19 -23.17
CA ALA A 204 1.53 5.63 -22.94
C ALA A 204 2.57 5.92 -21.85
N LYS A 205 2.72 5.03 -20.86
CA LYS A 205 3.77 5.15 -19.85
C LYS A 205 5.11 4.63 -20.35
N MET A 206 5.14 3.51 -21.06
CA MET A 206 6.36 3.00 -21.71
C MET A 206 7.03 4.06 -22.59
N MET A 207 6.25 4.85 -23.33
CA MET A 207 6.78 5.91 -24.20
C MET A 207 7.27 7.18 -23.47
N LYS A 208 6.89 7.37 -22.21
CA LYS A 208 7.16 8.60 -21.44
C LYS A 208 8.07 8.40 -20.23
N ALA A 209 8.37 7.17 -19.86
CA ALA A 209 9.00 6.83 -18.60
C ALA A 209 10.49 6.45 -18.76
N GLY A 210 11.20 6.34 -17.63
CA GLY A 210 12.60 5.89 -17.61
C GLY A 210 12.74 4.40 -17.93
N ARG A 211 13.99 3.91 -18.04
CA ARG A 211 14.31 2.53 -18.44
C ARG A 211 13.56 1.46 -17.63
N ASP A 212 13.53 1.60 -16.31
CA ASP A 212 12.92 0.60 -15.40
C ASP A 212 11.39 0.54 -15.56
N ASP A 213 10.75 1.68 -15.78
CA ASP A 213 9.30 1.76 -16.02
C ASP A 213 8.93 1.16 -17.39
N ALA A 214 9.81 1.31 -18.38
CA ALA A 214 9.64 0.68 -19.69
C ALA A 214 9.78 -0.86 -19.60
N GLU A 215 10.72 -1.37 -18.80
CA GLU A 215 10.87 -2.81 -18.57
C GLU A 215 9.63 -3.42 -17.91
N ALA A 216 9.12 -2.78 -16.85
CA ALA A 216 7.88 -3.20 -16.20
C ALA A 216 6.68 -3.15 -17.16
N ALA A 217 6.60 -2.12 -18.02
CA ALA A 217 5.54 -2.02 -19.03
C ALA A 217 5.63 -3.13 -20.08
N VAL A 218 6.83 -3.50 -20.53
CA VAL A 218 7.05 -4.63 -21.44
C VAL A 218 6.68 -5.96 -20.78
N ALA A 219 6.99 -6.14 -19.50
CA ALA A 219 6.61 -7.35 -18.77
C ALA A 219 5.09 -7.51 -18.57
N VAL A 220 4.33 -6.41 -18.65
CA VAL A 220 2.86 -6.41 -18.56
C VAL A 220 2.17 -6.79 -19.88
N LEU A 221 2.78 -6.44 -21.03
CA LEU A 221 2.24 -6.67 -22.38
C LEU A 221 2.57 -8.08 -22.88
#